data_AF-A0A820LXN5-F1
#
_entry.id   AF-A0A820LXN5-F1
#
_cell.length_a   1.000
_cell.length_b   1.000
_cell.length_c   1.000
_cell.angle_alpha   90.00
_cell.angle_beta   90.00
_cell.angle_gamma   90.00
#
_symmetry.space_group_name_H-M   'P 1'
#
loop_
_entity.id
_entity.type
_entity.pdbx_description
1 polymer ?
#
loop_
_entity_poly.entity_id
_entity_poly.type
_entity_poly.pdbx_seq_one_letter_code
_entity_poly.pdbx_strand_id
1 'polypeptide(L)' 'CKENRYITQRLTVIDLSSRLEQRVNKFLLHKDCHDECHVTNRVLVSSYNKIYEVKPQLKKYYSHIK' A
#
# COMPACT_ATOMS: atom_id res chain seq x y z
N CYS A 1 24.04 16.59 -17.43
CA CYS A 1 22.68 16.34 -16.91
C CYS A 1 22.72 16.16 -15.40
N LYS A 2 21.86 16.86 -14.62
CA LYS A 2 21.74 16.63 -13.18
C LYS A 2 20.79 15.45 -12.95
N GLU A 3 21.19 14.50 -12.12
CA GLU A 3 20.37 13.34 -11.78
C GLU A 3 19.13 13.77 -10.98
N ASN A 4 17.95 13.22 -11.32
CA ASN A 4 16.72 13.51 -10.59
C ASN A 4 16.72 12.79 -9.24
N ARG A 5 16.71 13.55 -8.15
CA ARG A 5 16.72 13.00 -6.79
C ARG A 5 15.34 12.53 -6.31
N TYR A 6 14.27 12.96 -6.97
CA TYR A 6 12.89 12.76 -6.53
C TYR A 6 12.18 11.69 -7.36
N ILE A 7 12.78 10.50 -7.42
CA ILE A 7 12.23 9.34 -8.11
C ILE A 7 11.57 8.37 -7.12
N THR A 8 10.48 7.73 -7.53
CA THR A 8 9.67 6.83 -6.69
C THR A 8 10.49 5.71 -6.06
N GLN A 9 11.52 5.22 -6.75
CA GLN A 9 12.42 4.16 -6.26
C GLN A 9 13.14 4.55 -4.96
N ARG A 10 13.42 5.85 -4.78
CA ARG A 10 14.13 6.38 -3.61
C ARG A 10 13.23 6.65 -2.40
N LEU A 11 11.91 6.53 -2.55
CA LEU A 11 11.00 6.62 -1.41
C LEU A 11 11.14 5.39 -0.50
N THR A 12 10.86 5.58 0.79
CA THR A 12 10.93 4.54 1.81
C THR A 12 10.15 3.28 1.40
N VAL A 13 10.84 2.14 1.49
CA VAL A 13 10.26 0.83 1.22
C VAL A 13 9.74 0.24 2.53
N ILE A 14 8.55 -0.33 2.51
CA ILE A 14 7.99 -1.10 3.62
C ILE A 14 7.61 -2.50 3.13
N ASP A 15 7.44 -3.44 4.06
CA ASP A 15 7.17 -4.85 3.73
C ASP A 15 5.95 -5.02 2.80
N LEU A 16 4.86 -4.29 3.07
CA LEU A 16 3.67 -4.31 2.23
C LEU A 16 3.99 -3.86 0.80
N SER A 17 4.70 -2.74 0.65
CA SER A 17 5.03 -2.19 -0.67
C SER A 17 5.97 -3.12 -1.44
N SER A 18 6.96 -3.71 -0.75
CA SER A 18 7.90 -4.68 -1.33
C SER A 18 7.21 -5.94 -1.83
N ARG A 19 6.32 -6.53 -1.03
CA ARG A 19 5.57 -7.74 -1.42
C ARG A 19 4.66 -7.50 -2.62
N LEU A 20 4.00 -6.34 -2.67
CA LEU A 20 3.15 -5.96 -3.80
C LEU A 20 3.97 -5.72 -5.07
N GLU A 21 5.10 -5.03 -4.95
CA GLU A 21 6.03 -4.78 -6.05
C GLU A 21 6.54 -6.10 -6.66
N GLN A 22 7.03 -7.02 -5.82
CA GLN A 22 7.48 -8.34 -6.25
C GLN A 22 6.38 -9.13 -6.95
N ARG A 23 5.16 -9.10 -6.41
CA ARG A 23 4.03 -9.84 -7.00
C ARG A 23 3.68 -9.32 -8.40
N VAL A 24 3.62 -8.00 -8.56
CA VAL A 24 3.29 -7.38 -9.85
C VAL A 24 4.41 -7.60 -10.85
N ASN A 25 5.67 -7.34 -10.47
CA ASN A 25 6.80 -7.53 -11.38
C ASN A 25 6.96 -8.99 -11.77
N LYS A 26 6.76 -9.94 -10.85
CA LYS A 26 6.74 -11.36 -11.18
C LYS A 26 5.64 -11.67 -12.20
N PHE A 27 4.44 -11.14 -12.03
CA PHE A 27 3.36 -11.35 -13.00
C PHE A 27 3.72 -10.81 -14.39
N LEU A 28 4.28 -9.60 -14.46
CA LEU A 28 4.66 -8.97 -15.73
C LEU A 28 5.76 -9.75 -16.46
N LEU A 29 6.75 -10.25 -15.72
CA LEU A 29 7.80 -11.13 -16.25
C LEU A 29 7.22 -12.43 -16.87
N HIS A 30 6.11 -12.96 -16.34
CA HIS A 30 5.48 -14.18 -16.88
C HIS A 30 4.55 -13.91 -18.08
N LYS A 31 4.32 -12.64 -18.44
CA LYS A 31 3.39 -12.25 -19.51
C LYS A 31 4.09 -11.85 -20.81
N ASP A 32 5.42 -12.03 -20.89
CA ASP A 32 6.27 -11.51 -21.97
C ASP A 32 6.04 -10.01 -22.24
N CYS A 33 5.49 -9.30 -21.26
CA CYS A 33 5.38 -7.85 -21.29
C CYS A 33 6.76 -7.30 -20.95
N HIS A 34 7.52 -6.94 -21.99
CA HIS A 34 8.81 -6.23 -22.02
C HIS A 34 9.59 -6.18 -20.69
N ASP A 35 10.80 -6.75 -20.71
CA ASP A 35 11.83 -6.70 -19.66
C ASP A 35 12.14 -5.29 -19.10
N GLU A 36 11.66 -4.23 -19.76
CA GLU A 36 11.90 -2.83 -19.42
C GLU A 36 10.85 -2.22 -18.49
N CYS A 37 9.72 -2.89 -18.24
CA CYS A 37 8.63 -2.32 -17.44
C CYS A 37 8.72 -2.74 -15.97
N HIS A 38 9.50 -2.00 -15.19
CA HIS A 38 9.60 -2.21 -13.73
C HIS A 38 8.57 -1.37 -12.97
N VAL A 39 7.58 -2.02 -12.36
CA VAL A 39 6.63 -1.35 -11.47
C VAL A 39 7.30 -1.09 -10.14
N THR A 40 7.19 0.14 -9.63
CA THR A 40 7.65 0.52 -8.30
C THR A 40 6.43 0.82 -7.43
N ASN A 41 6.27 0.12 -6.31
CA ASN A 41 5.15 0.33 -5.37
C ASN A 41 5.66 0.95 -4.06
N ARG A 42 5.04 2.03 -3.62
CA ARG A 42 5.37 2.72 -2.38
C ARG A 42 4.10 3.06 -1.62
N VAL A 43 4.05 2.69 -0.35
CA VAL A 43 2.94 3.09 0.51
C VAL A 43 3.29 4.44 1.12
N LEU A 44 2.59 5.46 0.65
CA LEU A 44 2.68 6.82 1.17
C LEU A 44 1.81 6.90 2.42
N VAL A 45 2.37 6.45 3.54
CA VAL A 45 1.65 6.52 4.81
C VAL A 45 1.71 7.95 5.33
N SER A 46 0.56 8.63 5.38
CA SER A 46 0.32 9.65 6.41
C SER A 46 -0.12 8.88 7.66
N SER A 47 0.83 8.60 8.55
CA SER A 47 0.66 7.64 9.64
C SER A 47 -0.21 8.24 10.73
N TYR A 48 -1.52 8.02 10.62
CA TYR A 48 -2.44 8.27 11.72
C TYR A 48 -3.30 7.04 11.95
N ASN A 49 -3.14 6.46 13.12
CA ASN A 49 -4.11 5.52 13.67
C ASN A 49 -5.46 6.23 13.74
N LYS A 50 -6.43 5.77 12.96
CA LYS A 50 -7.80 6.26 13.02
C LYS A 50 -8.60 5.35 13.93
N ILE A 51 -9.25 5.95 14.91
CA ILE A 51 -10.21 5.26 15.77
C ILE A 51 -11.59 5.45 15.14
N TYR A 52 -12.30 4.35 14.89
CA TYR A 52 -13.67 4.39 14.39
C TYR A 52 -14.61 3.95 15.50
N GLU A 53 -15.44 4.87 15.95
CA GLU A 53 -16.43 4.59 16.99
C GLU A 53 -17.68 3.91 16.40
N VAL A 54 -18.21 2.95 17.16
CA VAL A 54 -19.48 2.31 16.83
C VAL A 54 -20.60 3.35 16.88
N LYS A 55 -21.38 3.44 15.80
CA LYS A 55 -22.51 4.38 15.70
C LYS A 55 -23.50 4.18 16.85
N PRO A 56 -24.14 5.25 17.37
CA PRO A 56 -24.99 5.19 18.55
C PRO A 56 -26.10 4.13 18.50
N GLN A 57 -26.77 3.96 17.35
CA GLN A 57 -27.85 2.98 17.18
C GLN A 57 -27.37 1.55 17.42
N LEU A 58 -26.18 1.22 16.89
CA LEU A 58 -25.59 -0.11 17.03
C LEU A 58 -25.05 -0.34 18.44
N LYS A 59 -24.46 0.71 19.03
CA LYS A 59 -24.00 0.70 20.43
C LYS A 59 -25.14 0.41 21.41
N LYS A 60 -26.32 0.99 21.17
CA LYS A 60 -27.55 0.74 21.96
C LYS A 60 -28.07 -0.70 21.79
N TYR A 61 -28.07 -1.23 20.57
CA TYR A 61 -28.53 -2.60 20.33
C TYR A 61 -27.69 -3.64 21.08
N TYR A 62 -26.36 -3.52 21.01
CA TYR A 62 -25.46 -4.47 21.66
C TYR A 62 -25.26 -4.22 23.16
N SER A 63 -25.61 -3.05 23.72
CA SER A 63 -25.50 -2.79 25.16
C SER A 63 -26.47 -3.62 26.03
N HIS A 64 -27.47 -4.26 25.42
CA HIS A 64 -28.48 -5.06 26.11
C HIS A 64 -28.25 -6.58 26.02
N ILE A 65 -27.25 -7.02 25.25
CA ILE A 65 -26.87 -8.43 25.15
C ILE A 65 -25.78 -8.67 26.21
N LYS A 66 -26.17 -9.23 27.36
CA LYS A 66 -25.29 -9.72 28.43
C LYS A 66 -25.27 -11.24 28.41
#